data_AF-A0A5K3F8C9-F1
#
_entry.id   AF-A0A5K3F8C9-F1
#
_cell.length_a   1.000
_cell.length_b   1.000
_cell.length_c   1.000
_cell.angle_alpha   90.00
_cell.angle_beta   90.00
_cell.angle_gamma   90.00
#
_symmetry.space_group_name_H-M   'P 1'
#
loop_
_entity.id
_entity.type
_entity.pdbx_description
1 polymer ?
#
loop_
_entity_poly.entity_id
_entity_poly.type
_entity_poly.pdbx_seq_one_letter_code
_entity_poly.pdbx_strand_id
1 'polypeptide(L)' 'LTPSVKTYLKEVIGEEPKHVEITEASSQLVNGTNHFVKVKHDGKTWHIRLHEALPCYGSELTVHSHREVTDAEPLTYF' A
#
# COMPACT_ATOMS: atom_id res chain seq x y z
N LEU A 1 -0.48 -8.41 -4.00
CA LEU A 1 -0.39 -7.25 -3.08
C LEU A 1 0.83 -7.33 -2.17
N THR A 2 0.95 -8.33 -1.29
CA THR A 2 2.04 -8.41 -0.30
C THR A 2 3.47 -8.34 -0.88
N PRO A 3 3.81 -8.99 -2.01
CA PRO A 3 5.14 -8.86 -2.61
C PRO A 3 5.42 -7.44 -3.10
N SER A 4 4.47 -6.81 -3.79
CA SER A 4 4.59 -5.45 -4.32
C SER A 4 4.68 -4.39 -3.21
N VAL A 5 3.92 -4.58 -2.13
CA VAL A 5 4.02 -3.72 -0.93
C VAL A 5 5.38 -3.86 -0.27
N LYS A 6 5.94 -5.08 -0.16
CA LYS A 6 7.29 -5.29 0.38
C LYS A 6 8.37 -4.64 -0.47
N THR A 7 8.34 -4.82 -1.80
CA THR A 7 9.28 -4.18 -2.72
C THR A 7 9.22 -2.66 -2.60
N TYR A 8 8.01 -2.10 -2.55
CA TYR A 8 7.84 -0.66 -2.39
C TYR A 8 8.36 -0.13 -1.06
N LEU A 9 8.02 -0.80 0.05
CA LEU A 9 8.53 -0.42 1.37
C LEU A 9 10.05 -0.43 1.40
N LYS A 10 10.68 -1.42 0.75
CA LYS A 10 12.14 -1.47 0.60
C LYS A 10 12.69 -0.26 -0.18
N GLU A 11 12.03 0.14 -1.26
CA GLU A 11 12.44 1.28 -2.09
C GLU A 11 12.24 2.64 -1.40
N VAL A 12 11.18 2.80 -0.61
CA VAL A 12 10.82 4.08 0.04
C VAL A 12 11.42 4.24 1.43
N ILE A 13 11.48 3.17 2.21
CA ILE A 13 12.01 3.20 3.58
C ILE A 13 13.53 3.00 3.57
N GLY A 14 14.09 2.50 2.45
CA GLY A 14 15.53 2.27 2.29
C GLY A 14 16.05 1.04 3.04
N GLU A 15 15.19 0.34 3.78
CA GLU A 15 15.48 -0.91 4.48
C GLU A 15 14.48 -1.99 4.09
N GLU A 16 14.94 -3.24 4.02
CA GLU A 16 14.05 -4.37 3.72
C GLU A 16 13.26 -4.74 4.98
N PRO A 17 11.92 -4.51 5.00
CA PRO A 17 11.14 -4.68 6.20
C PRO A 17 11.08 -6.15 6.60
N LYS A 18 11.57 -6.48 7.80
CA LYS A 18 11.62 -7.87 8.31
C LYS A 18 10.22 -8.44 8.54
N HIS A 19 9.30 -7.60 9.00
CA HIS A 19 7.90 -7.96 9.20
C HIS A 19 7.01 -6.90 8.54
N VAL A 20 6.11 -7.35 7.68
CA VAL A 20 5.10 -6.53 7.02
C VAL A 20 3.77 -7.20 7.22
N GLU A 21 2.88 -6.52 7.94
CA GLU A 21 1.51 -6.97 8.18
C GLU A 21 0.55 -5.97 7.56
N ILE A 22 -0.34 -6.44 6.69
CA ILE A 22 -1.46 -5.63 6.19
C ILE A 22 -2.62 -5.86 7.15
N THR A 23 -2.99 -4.82 7.90
CA THR A 23 -4.04 -4.91 8.93
C THR A 23 -5.41 -4.52 8.43
N GLU A 24 -5.47 -3.62 7.44
CA GLU A 24 -6.70 -3.20 6.79
C GLU A 24 -6.45 -3.00 5.29
N ALA A 25 -7.45 -3.30 4.47
CA ALA A 25 -7.41 -3.07 3.03
C ALA A 25 -8.79 -2.63 2.55
N SER A 26 -8.80 -1.69 1.60
CA SER A 26 -9.99 -1.21 0.91
C SER A 26 -9.65 -0.95 -0.55
N SER A 27 -10.63 -1.03 -1.44
CA SER A 27 -10.43 -0.84 -2.87
C SER A 27 -11.47 0.11 -3.45
N GLN A 28 -11.06 0.87 -4.46
CA GLN A 28 -11.90 1.76 -5.22
C GLN A 28 -11.73 1.46 -6.70
N LEU A 29 -12.84 1.11 -7.37
CA LEU A 29 -12.86 0.88 -8.81
C LEU A 29 -12.73 2.21 -9.55
N VAL A 30 -11.79 2.27 -10.49
CA VAL A 30 -11.51 3.42 -11.37
C VAL A 30 -11.21 2.92 -12.79
N ASN A 31 -10.42 3.63 -13.59
CA ASN A 31 -9.80 3.09 -14.80
C ASN A 31 -8.66 2.11 -14.44
N GLY A 32 -9.01 1.06 -13.71
CA GLY A 32 -8.10 0.27 -12.89
C GLY A 32 -8.69 0.07 -11.50
N THR A 33 -7.85 -0.22 -10.52
CA THR A 33 -8.26 -0.34 -9.11
C THR A 33 -7.28 0.42 -8.23
N ASN A 34 -7.78 1.38 -7.44
CA ASN A 34 -6.99 1.92 -6.35
C ASN A 34 -7.13 0.97 -5.15
N HIS A 35 -6.02 0.54 -4.56
CA HIS A 35 -5.98 -0.21 -3.31
C HIS A 35 -5.43 0.69 -2.22
N PHE A 36 -6.20 0.87 -1.16
CA PHE A 36 -5.77 1.51 0.08
C PHE A 36 -5.42 0.40 1.06
N VAL A 37 -4.21 0.42 1.62
CA VAL A 37 -3.77 -0.60 2.58
C VAL A 37 -3.16 0.07 3.80
N LYS A 38 -3.49 -0.46 4.98
CA LYS A 38 -2.85 -0.12 6.25
C LYS A 38 -1.81 -1.16 6.59
N VAL A 39 -0.56 -0.72 6.67
CA VAL A 39 0.59 -1.60 6.81
C VAL A 39 1.31 -1.32 8.11
N LYS A 40 1.49 -2.36 8.93
CA LYS A 40 2.37 -2.33 10.10
C LYS A 40 3.72 -2.93 9.74
N HIS A 41 4.77 -2.21 10.09
CA HIS A 41 6.15 -2.64 9.91
C HIS A 41 7.03 -1.93 10.95
N ASP A 42 7.86 -2.70 11.65
CA ASP A 42 8.87 -2.24 12.61
C ASP A 42 8.35 -1.20 13.63
N GLY A 43 7.12 -1.43 14.13
CA GLY A 43 6.47 -0.58 15.12
C GLY A 43 5.82 0.68 14.56
N LYS A 44 5.90 0.90 13.25
CA LYS A 44 5.24 2.01 12.53
C LYS A 44 4.03 1.50 11.76
N THR A 45 3.04 2.38 11.60
CA THR A 45 1.86 2.13 10.78
C THR A 45 1.84 3.10 9.61
N TRP A 46 1.51 2.61 8.43
CA TRP A 46 1.48 3.37 7.19
C TRP A 46 0.16 3.16 6.47
N HIS A 47 -0.38 4.22 5.88
CA HIS A 47 -1.40 4.10 4.85
C HIS A 47 -0.74 4.23 3.49
N ILE A 48 -0.97 3.26 2.60
CA ILE A 48 -0.40 3.22 1.25
C ILE A 48 -1.54 3.10 0.25
N ARG A 49 -1.50 3.93 -0.79
CA ARG A 49 -2.39 3.87 -1.93
C ARG A 49 -1.65 3.33 -3.14
N LEU A 50 -2.08 2.18 -3.63
CA LEU A 50 -1.60 1.57 -4.87
C LEU A 50 -2.62 1.79 -5.98
N HIS A 51 -2.17 1.95 -7.21
CA HIS A 51 -3.00 1.92 -8.41
C HIS A 51 -2.62 0.69 -9.24
N GLU A 52 -3.61 -0.17 -9.47
CA GLU A 52 -3.54 -1.31 -10.38
C GLU A 52 -4.16 -0.93 -11.72
N ALA A 53 -3.36 -0.93 -12.79
CA ALA A 53 -3.86 -0.67 -14.13
C ALA A 53 -4.81 -1.79 -14.61
N LEU A 54 -5.71 -1.48 -15.55
CA LEU A 54 -6.57 -2.51 -16.15
C LEU A 54 -5.73 -3.61 -16.83
N PRO A 55 -6.27 -4.84 -16.98
CA PRO A 55 -5.54 -5.94 -17.62
C PRO A 55 -5.05 -5.64 -19.03
N CYS A 56 -5.78 -4.83 -19.81
CA CYS A 56 -5.37 -4.42 -21.15
C CYS A 56 -4.14 -3.49 -21.17
N TYR A 57 -3.78 -2.90 -20.02
CA TYR A 57 -2.58 -2.10 -19.81
C TYR A 57 -1.50 -2.86 -19.03
N GLY A 58 -1.62 -4.18 -18.88
CA GLY A 58 -0.58 -5.03 -18.29
C GLY A 58 -0.70 -5.30 -16.79
N SER A 59 -1.80 -4.88 -16.14
CA SER A 59 -2.05 -5.11 -14.70
C SER A 59 -0.93 -4.62 -13.78
N GLU A 60 -0.24 -3.55 -14.18
CA GLU A 60 0.86 -3.00 -13.40
C GLU A 60 0.34 -2.38 -12.09
N LEU A 61 1.03 -2.67 -10.98
CA LEU A 61 0.73 -2.11 -9.67
C LEU A 61 1.77 -1.05 -9.30
N THR A 62 1.34 0.19 -9.16
CA THR A 62 2.19 1.34 -8.86
C THR A 62 1.75 1.98 -7.55
N VAL A 63 2.67 2.53 -6.75
CA VAL A 63 2.26 3.33 -5.58
C VAL A 63 1.97 4.75 -6.02
N HIS A 64 0.78 5.21 -5.68
CA HIS A 64 0.34 6.58 -5.94
C HIS A 64 0.71 7.51 -4.79
N SER A 65 0.53 7.08 -3.54
CA SER A 65 0.86 7.88 -2.35
C SER A 65 1.02 7.00 -1.10
N HIS A 66 1.74 7.51 -0.09
CA HIS A 66 1.85 6.89 1.23
C HIS A 66 1.96 7.95 2.32
N ARG A 67 1.65 7.58 3.56
CA ARG A 67 1.91 8.39 4.76
C ARG A 67 2.03 7.53 6.01
N GLU A 68 2.90 7.93 6.93
CA GLU A 68 2.98 7.35 8.28
C GLU A 68 1.76 7.83 9.09
N VAL A 69 1.12 6.93 9.82
CA VAL A 69 -0.09 7.18 10.62
C VAL A 69 0.02 6.51 11.98
N THR A 70 -0.85 6.92 12.90
CA THR A 70 -1.01 6.19 14.17
C THR A 70 -1.85 4.94 13.97
N ASP A 71 -1.70 3.94 14.83
CA ASP A 71 -2.46 2.69 14.71
C ASP A 71 -3.98 2.88 14.88
N ALA A 72 -4.40 3.90 15.63
CA ALA A 72 -5.80 4.22 15.84
C ALA A 72 -6.45 4.94 14.64
N GLU A 73 -5.65 5.40 13.66
CA GLU A 73 -6.18 6.14 12.52
C GLU A 73 -6.90 5.19 11.55
N PRO A 74 -8.15 5.51 11.14
CA PRO A 74 -8.91 4.66 10.23
C PRO A 74 -8.41 4.79 8.79
N LEU A 75 -8.45 3.67 8.05
CA LEU A 75 -8.12 3.65 6.63
C LEU A 75 -9.22 4.34 5.81
N THR A 76 -8.97 5.58 5.41
CA THR A 76 -9.87 6.42 4.61
C THR A 76 -9.27 6.73 3.24
N TYR A 77 -10.05 7.38 2.37
CA TYR A 77 -9.56 7.86 1.07
C TYR A 77 -8.56 9.02 1.24
N PHE A 78 -7.45 8.98 0.50
CA PHE A 78 -6.42 10.04 0.42
C PHE A 78 -5.66 10.06 -0.91
#